data_AF-F6FTF9-F1
#
_entry.id   AF-F6FTF9-F1
#
_cell.length_a   1.000
_cell.length_b   1.000
_cell.length_c   1.000
_cell.angle_alpha   90.00
_cell.angle_beta   90.00
_cell.angle_gamma   90.00
#
_symmetry.space_group_name_H-M   'P 1'
#
loop_
_entity.id
_entity.type
_entity.pdbx_description
1 polymer ?
#
loop_
_entity_poly.entity_id
_entity_poly.type
_entity_poly.pdbx_seq_one_letter_code
_entity_poly.pdbx_strand_id
1 'polypeptide(L)'
;MTDWDDGRTPPPADRPPSMGRLVEQLSEQATRLVRAEIALAKAEVAERAKRSAIGIGLAVVAAVIVLYAVGILLWAAVFGLAEAWPLWLSALVIGVVLMLAAGALAFVGLKVLQRAATKPETIDRVKDDVAAVKEGMHR
;
A
#
# COMPACT_ATOMS: atom_id res chain seq x y z
N MET A 1 65.36 55.50 -13.40
CA MET A 1 64.80 55.54 -12.04
C MET A 1 63.36 56.01 -12.18
N THR A 2 62.44 55.08 -12.38
CA THR A 2 61.00 55.36 -12.56
C THR A 2 60.23 54.25 -11.86
N ASP A 3 59.61 54.64 -10.73
CA ASP A 3 58.26 54.29 -10.28
C ASP A 3 57.69 52.94 -10.76
N TRP A 4 57.71 51.95 -9.85
CA TRP A 4 56.96 50.69 -9.92
C TRP A 4 56.20 50.46 -8.62
N ASP A 5 55.44 51.47 -8.17
CA ASP A 5 54.51 51.30 -7.05
C ASP A 5 53.08 51.18 -7.60
N ASP A 6 52.84 50.11 -8.35
CA ASP A 6 51.52 49.71 -8.76
C ASP A 6 50.78 49.15 -7.54
N GLY A 7 50.03 50.03 -6.86
CA GLY A 7 49.24 49.82 -5.62
C GLY A 7 48.16 48.74 -5.66
N ARG A 8 48.45 47.59 -6.28
CA ARG A 8 47.69 46.36 -6.18
C ARG A 8 47.96 45.76 -4.81
N THR A 9 47.09 46.08 -3.87
CA THR A 9 46.95 45.28 -2.66
C THR A 9 46.62 43.84 -3.08
N PRO A 10 47.36 42.82 -2.61
CA PRO A 10 47.01 41.43 -2.87
C PRO A 10 45.55 41.21 -2.46
N PRO A 11 44.71 40.52 -3.26
CA PRO A 11 43.37 40.15 -2.83
C PRO A 11 43.51 39.43 -1.48
N PRO A 12 42.66 39.75 -0.49
CA PRO A 12 42.80 39.20 0.85
C PRO A 12 42.88 37.68 0.75
N ALA A 13 44.01 37.11 1.20
CA ALA A 13 44.25 35.68 1.19
C ALA A 13 43.03 34.97 1.81
N ASP A 14 42.48 34.00 1.09
CA ASP A 14 41.38 33.17 1.53
C ASP A 14 41.71 32.60 2.90
N ARG A 15 41.13 33.20 3.95
CA ARG A 15 41.27 32.68 5.31
C ARG A 15 40.74 31.24 5.28
N PRO A 16 41.47 30.26 5.87
CA PRO A 16 40.97 28.91 5.98
C PRO A 16 39.56 28.97 6.61
N PRO A 17 38.58 28.22 6.06
CA PRO A 17 37.21 28.30 6.53
C PRO A 17 37.18 28.14 8.04
N SER A 18 36.60 29.12 8.73
CA SER A 18 36.50 29.07 10.19
C SER A 18 35.70 27.83 10.60
N MET A 19 36.00 27.23 11.76
CA MET A 19 35.30 26.04 12.24
C MET A 19 33.77 26.23 12.28
N GLY A 20 33.29 27.46 12.49
CA GLY A 20 31.87 27.80 12.38
C GLY A 20 31.28 27.60 10.98
N ARG A 21 32.03 27.91 9.91
CA ARG A 21 31.59 27.71 8.51
C ARG A 21 31.51 26.23 8.13
N LEU A 22 32.38 25.38 8.70
CA LEU A 22 32.34 23.93 8.47
C LEU A 22 31.13 23.28 9.15
N VAL A 23 30.81 23.70 10.38
CA VAL A 23 29.61 23.23 11.10
C VAL A 23 28.32 23.67 10.40
N GLU A 24 28.28 24.91 9.91
CA GLU A 24 27.17 25.43 9.09
C GLU A 24 26.98 24.58 7.81
N GLN A 25 28.06 24.29 7.08
CA GLN A 25 28.00 23.47 5.86
C GLN A 25 27.58 22.01 6.13
N LEU A 26 28.01 21.41 7.23
CA LEU A 26 27.59 20.06 7.62
C LEU A 26 26.11 20.02 8.00
N SER A 27 25.62 21.02 8.73
CA SER A 27 24.21 21.15 9.10
C SER A 27 23.31 21.32 7.86
N GLU A 28 23.75 22.13 6.89
CA GLU A 28 23.06 22.27 5.62
C GLU A 28 23.06 20.96 4.81
N GLN A 29 24.18 20.25 4.75
CA GLN A 29 24.28 18.96 4.05
C GLN A 29 23.37 17.90 4.68
N ALA A 30 23.37 17.80 6.01
CA ALA A 30 22.47 16.92 6.74
C ALA A 30 21.00 17.26 6.45
N THR A 31 20.65 18.54 6.45
CA THR A 31 19.29 19.00 6.11
C THR A 31 18.91 18.66 4.67
N ARG A 32 19.84 18.82 3.72
CA ARG A 32 19.63 18.43 2.31
C ARG A 32 19.43 16.93 2.15
N LEU A 33 20.22 16.12 2.85
CA LEU A 33 20.11 14.66 2.82
C LEU A 33 18.76 14.18 3.36
N VAL A 34 18.33 14.68 4.52
CA VAL A 34 17.02 14.34 5.10
C VAL A 34 15.89 14.69 4.14
N ARG A 35 15.94 15.87 3.50
CA ARG A 35 14.95 16.27 2.50
C ARG A 35 14.96 15.35 1.28
N ALA A 36 16.14 14.92 0.83
CA ALA A 36 16.29 13.99 -0.29
C ALA A 36 15.71 12.61 0.05
N GLU A 37 15.98 12.08 1.25
CA GLU A 37 15.46 10.79 1.69
C GLU A 37 13.92 10.82 1.80
N ILE A 38 13.35 11.91 2.30
CA ILE A 38 11.90 12.12 2.32
C ILE A 38 11.34 12.18 0.90
N ALA A 39 12.01 12.88 -0.02
CA ALA A 39 11.58 12.96 -1.41
C ALA A 39 11.63 11.59 -2.10
N LEU A 40 12.68 10.81 -1.84
CA LEU A 40 12.84 9.45 -2.34
C LEU A 40 11.75 8.52 -1.79
N ALA A 41 11.54 8.53 -0.46
CA ALA A 41 10.51 7.73 0.19
C ALA A 41 9.11 8.08 -0.36
N LYS A 42 8.83 9.37 -0.60
CA LYS A 42 7.58 9.80 -1.25
C LYS A 42 7.46 9.24 -2.66
N ALA A 43 8.53 9.29 -3.46
CA ALA A 43 8.53 8.77 -4.83
C ALA A 43 8.31 7.24 -4.84
N GLU A 44 8.96 6.51 -3.94
CA GLU A 44 8.80 5.07 -3.83
C GLU A 44 7.38 4.68 -3.38
N VAL A 45 6.83 5.37 -2.38
CA VAL A 45 5.43 5.17 -1.95
C VAL A 45 4.47 5.48 -3.08
N ALA A 46 4.68 6.56 -3.83
CA ALA A 46 3.83 6.91 -4.98
C ALA A 46 3.88 5.84 -6.08
N GLU A 47 5.06 5.32 -6.40
CA GLU A 47 5.23 4.27 -7.40
C GLU A 47 4.61 2.94 -6.94
N ARG A 48 4.82 2.55 -5.68
CA ARG A 48 4.16 1.38 -5.07
C ARG A 48 2.64 1.54 -5.07
N ALA A 49 2.13 2.72 -4.73
CA ALA A 49 0.70 3.02 -4.76
C ALA A 49 0.13 2.95 -6.18
N LYS A 50 0.83 3.51 -7.18
CA LYS A 50 0.43 3.45 -8.58
C LYS A 50 0.34 2.01 -9.10
N ARG A 51 1.37 1.20 -8.85
CA ARG A 51 1.36 -0.22 -9.24
C ARG A 51 0.24 -1.00 -8.56
N SER A 52 0.04 -0.76 -7.27
CA SER A 52 -1.06 -1.37 -6.50
C SER A 52 -2.42 -0.93 -7.05
N ALA A 53 -2.59 0.34 -7.39
CA ALA A 53 -3.82 0.87 -7.96
C ALA A 53 -4.14 0.26 -9.34
N ILE A 54 -3.13 0.10 -10.20
CA ILE A 54 -3.29 -0.59 -11.50
C ILE A 54 -3.70 -2.04 -11.27
N GLY A 55 -3.02 -2.74 -10.36
CA GLY A 55 -3.34 -4.14 -10.03
C GLY A 55 -4.78 -4.31 -9.53
N ILE A 56 -5.21 -3.46 -8.58
CA ILE A 56 -6.59 -3.44 -8.07
C ILE A 56 -7.56 -3.08 -9.19
N GLY A 57 -7.25 -2.08 -10.02
CA GLY A 57 -8.09 -1.69 -11.14
C GLY A 57 -8.32 -2.82 -12.14
N LEU A 58 -7.25 -3.52 -12.54
CA LEU A 58 -7.34 -4.69 -13.41
C LEU A 58 -8.13 -5.83 -12.77
N ALA A 59 -7.93 -6.09 -11.48
CA ALA A 59 -8.69 -7.12 -10.76
C ALA A 59 -10.19 -6.81 -10.71
N VAL A 60 -10.57 -5.54 -10.50
CA VAL A 60 -11.98 -5.12 -10.53
C VAL A 60 -12.57 -5.30 -11.92
N VAL A 61 -11.89 -4.86 -12.98
CA VAL A 61 -12.36 -5.05 -14.36
C VAL A 61 -12.52 -6.53 -14.69
N ALA A 62 -11.54 -7.37 -14.34
CA ALA A 62 -11.61 -8.81 -14.54
C ALA A 62 -12.80 -9.42 -13.77
N ALA A 63 -13.02 -9.01 -12.52
CA ALA A 63 -14.16 -9.47 -11.72
C ALA A 63 -15.51 -9.12 -12.35
N VAL A 64 -15.64 -7.92 -12.92
CA VAL A 64 -16.86 -7.50 -13.66
C VAL A 64 -17.06 -8.37 -14.90
N ILE A 65 -16.01 -8.61 -15.68
CA ILE A 65 -16.09 -9.48 -16.88
C ILE A 65 -16.52 -10.90 -16.49
N VAL A 66 -15.90 -11.47 -15.46
CA VAL A 66 -16.25 -12.80 -14.94
C VAL A 66 -17.70 -12.83 -14.46
N LEU A 67 -18.17 -11.79 -13.78
CA LEU A 67 -19.57 -11.69 -13.34
C LEU A 67 -20.54 -11.78 -14.53
N TYR A 68 -20.31 -11.02 -15.60
CA TYR A 68 -21.14 -11.09 -16.81
C TYR A 68 -21.03 -12.44 -17.53
N ALA A 69 -19.81 -12.99 -17.64
CA ALA A 69 -19.59 -14.29 -18.25
C ALA A 69 -20.35 -15.41 -17.50
N VAL A 70 -20.31 -15.41 -16.17
CA VAL A 70 -21.09 -16.31 -15.33
C VAL A 70 -22.59 -16.13 -15.60
N GLY A 71 -23.08 -14.89 -15.68
CA GLY A 71 -24.48 -14.61 -16.02
C GLY A 71 -24.91 -15.22 -17.37
N ILE A 72 -24.08 -15.10 -18.40
CA ILE A 72 -24.32 -15.71 -19.72
C ILE A 72 -24.32 -17.23 -19.63
N LEU A 73 -23.38 -17.84 -18.90
CA LEU A 73 -23.32 -19.29 -18.71
C LEU A 73 -24.55 -19.82 -17.97
N LEU A 74 -25.06 -19.08 -16.97
CA LEU A 74 -26.27 -19.45 -16.26
C LEU A 74 -27.49 -19.39 -17.18
N TRP A 75 -27.60 -18.34 -18.00
CA TRP A 75 -28.64 -18.26 -19.03
C TRP A 75 -28.56 -19.43 -20.01
N ALA A 76 -27.36 -19.75 -20.51
CA ALA A 76 -27.14 -20.88 -21.40
C ALA A 76 -27.51 -22.21 -20.74
N ALA A 77 -27.18 -22.39 -19.46
CA ALA A 77 -27.56 -23.58 -18.70
C ALA A 77 -29.08 -23.70 -18.54
N VAL A 78 -29.77 -22.59 -18.22
CA VAL A 78 -31.23 -22.56 -18.11
C VAL A 78 -31.89 -22.90 -19.44
N PHE A 79 -31.46 -22.27 -20.54
CA PHE A 79 -32.02 -22.56 -21.86
C PHE A 79 -31.68 -23.97 -22.36
N GLY A 80 -30.46 -24.46 -22.10
CA GLY A 80 -30.06 -25.81 -22.47
C GLY A 80 -30.87 -26.87 -21.74
N LEU A 81 -31.16 -26.67 -20.45
CA LEU A 81 -32.04 -27.56 -19.70
C LEU A 81 -33.49 -27.43 -20.15
N ALA A 82 -33.91 -26.24 -20.60
CA ALA A 82 -35.26 -25.97 -21.06
C ALA A 82 -35.66 -26.75 -22.34
N GLU A 83 -34.68 -27.32 -23.04
CA GLU A 83 -34.94 -28.25 -24.16
C GLU A 83 -35.57 -29.56 -23.68
N ALA A 84 -35.27 -30.00 -22.46
CA ALA A 84 -35.80 -31.25 -21.90
C ALA A 84 -37.15 -31.08 -21.16
N TRP A 85 -37.42 -29.90 -20.61
CA TRP A 85 -38.58 -29.61 -19.77
C TRP A 85 -38.85 -28.09 -19.66
N PRO A 86 -40.00 -27.62 -19.12
CA PRO A 86 -40.36 -26.21 -19.17
C PRO A 86 -39.30 -25.25 -18.60
N LEU A 87 -39.21 -24.06 -19.21
CA LEU A 87 -38.23 -23.03 -18.85
C LEU A 87 -38.27 -22.65 -17.37
N TRP A 88 -39.46 -22.56 -16.78
CA TRP A 88 -39.62 -22.20 -15.35
C TRP A 88 -38.99 -23.24 -14.42
N LEU A 89 -39.07 -24.53 -14.76
CA LEU A 89 -38.50 -25.61 -13.96
C LEU A 89 -36.98 -25.63 -14.09
N SER A 90 -36.47 -25.39 -15.29
CA SER A 90 -35.03 -25.23 -15.54
C SER A 90 -34.43 -24.08 -14.73
N ALA A 91 -35.10 -22.92 -14.72
CA ALA A 91 -34.69 -21.77 -13.92
C ALA A 91 -34.68 -22.09 -12.41
N LEU A 92 -35.69 -22.83 -11.91
CA LEU A 92 -35.73 -23.26 -10.51
C LEU A 92 -34.58 -24.20 -10.16
N VAL A 93 -34.28 -25.19 -11.00
CA VAL A 93 -33.19 -26.15 -10.75
C VAL A 93 -31.84 -25.44 -10.68
N ILE A 94 -31.53 -24.60 -11.67
CA ILE A 94 -30.28 -23.82 -11.67
C ILE A 94 -30.23 -22.86 -10.48
N GLY A 95 -31.37 -22.24 -10.13
CA GLY A 95 -31.49 -21.38 -8.95
C GLY A 95 -31.17 -22.09 -7.63
N VAL A 96 -31.68 -23.31 -7.44
CA VAL A 96 -31.38 -24.12 -6.25
C VAL A 96 -29.89 -24.48 -6.19
N VAL A 97 -29.30 -24.90 -7.32
CA VAL A 97 -27.86 -25.22 -7.39
C VAL A 97 -27.02 -23.99 -7.01
N LEU A 98 -27.39 -22.81 -7.51
CA LEU A 98 -26.71 -21.55 -7.16
C LEU A 98 -26.87 -21.19 -5.69
N MET A 99 -28.05 -21.37 -5.09
CA MET A 99 -28.24 -21.13 -3.66
C MET A 99 -27.35 -22.04 -2.80
N LEU A 100 -27.21 -23.31 -3.16
CA LEU A 100 -26.31 -24.23 -2.47
C LEU A 100 -24.85 -23.80 -2.59
N ALA A 101 -24.41 -23.45 -3.80
CA ALA A 101 -23.06 -22.94 -4.05
C ALA A 101 -22.79 -21.65 -3.27
N ALA A 102 -23.72 -20.68 -3.30
CA ALA A 102 -23.62 -19.42 -2.58
C ALA A 102 -23.58 -19.64 -1.06
N GLY A 103 -24.42 -20.53 -0.52
CA GLY A 103 -24.40 -20.89 0.89
C GLY A 103 -23.08 -21.51 1.33
N ALA A 104 -22.50 -22.42 0.52
CA ALA A 104 -21.21 -23.02 0.78
C ALA A 104 -20.07 -21.98 0.74
N LEU A 105 -20.04 -21.13 -0.28
CA LEU A 105 -19.06 -20.05 -0.40
C LEU A 105 -19.16 -19.05 0.75
N ALA A 106 -20.38 -18.65 1.12
CA ALA A 106 -20.61 -17.78 2.28
C ALA A 106 -20.08 -18.44 3.55
N PHE A 107 -20.41 -19.71 3.81
CA PHE A 107 -19.92 -20.42 4.98
C PHE A 107 -18.39 -20.48 5.06
N VAL A 108 -17.72 -20.80 3.95
CA VAL A 108 -16.26 -20.81 3.87
C VAL A 108 -15.69 -19.41 4.07
N GLY A 109 -16.28 -18.40 3.42
CA GLY A 109 -15.90 -17.00 3.55
C GLY A 109 -15.98 -16.51 5.00
N LEU A 110 -17.09 -16.81 5.70
CA LEU A 110 -17.24 -16.49 7.12
C LEU A 110 -16.15 -17.16 7.96
N LYS A 111 -15.81 -18.43 7.71
CA LYS A 111 -14.73 -19.11 8.44
C LYS A 111 -13.36 -18.50 8.17
N VAL A 112 -13.07 -18.12 6.93
CA VAL A 112 -11.82 -17.44 6.58
C VAL A 112 -11.73 -16.09 7.29
N LEU A 113 -12.82 -15.32 7.30
CA LEU A 113 -12.87 -14.02 7.94
C LEU A 113 -12.76 -14.11 9.46
N GLN A 114 -13.41 -15.12 10.07
CA GLN A 114 -13.25 -15.41 11.50
C GLN A 114 -11.82 -15.80 11.86
N ARG A 115 -11.14 -16.58 11.01
CA ARG A 115 -9.71 -16.91 11.19
C ARG A 115 -8.78 -15.72 10.99
N ALA A 116 -9.09 -14.82 10.06
CA ALA A 116 -8.35 -13.58 9.88
C ALA A 116 -8.60 -12.57 11.02
N ALA A 117 -9.76 -12.66 11.68
CA ALA A 117 -10.14 -11.85 12.84
C ALA A 117 -9.64 -12.41 14.17
N THR A 118 -9.09 -13.63 14.22
CA THR A 118 -8.33 -14.10 15.39
C THR A 118 -7.20 -13.10 15.62
N LYS A 119 -7.26 -12.39 16.75
CA LYS A 119 -6.37 -11.26 17.07
C LYS A 119 -4.93 -11.61 16.71
N PRO A 120 -4.18 -10.75 15.99
CA PRO A 120 -2.75 -10.93 15.90
C PRO A 120 -2.22 -10.93 17.34
N GLU A 121 -1.46 -11.97 17.74
CA GLU A 121 -0.78 -12.04 19.04
C GLU A 121 -0.04 -10.74 19.39
N THR A 122 0.33 -9.97 18.37
CA THR A 122 0.92 -8.63 18.44
C THR A 122 0.09 -7.63 19.24
N ILE A 123 -1.25 -7.66 19.17
CA ILE A 123 -2.08 -6.73 19.97
C ILE A 123 -2.03 -7.09 21.45
N ASP A 124 -1.97 -8.38 21.78
CA ASP A 124 -1.88 -8.83 23.17
C ASP A 124 -0.45 -8.58 23.70
N ARG A 125 0.61 -8.79 22.89
CA ARG A 125 2.00 -8.39 23.25
C ARG A 125 2.17 -6.88 23.45
N VAL A 126 1.57 -6.05 22.59
CA VAL A 126 1.63 -4.58 22.76
C VAL A 126 0.89 -4.15 24.04
N LYS A 127 -0.18 -4.85 24.43
CA LYS A 127 -0.86 -4.60 25.71
C LYS A 127 -0.03 -5.03 26.90
N ASP A 128 0.65 -6.17 26.80
CA ASP A 128 1.54 -6.68 27.84
C ASP A 128 2.77 -5.76 28.01
N ASP A 129 3.35 -5.27 26.91
CA ASP A 129 4.47 -4.32 26.92
C ASP A 129 4.05 -2.97 27.52
N VAL A 130 2.88 -2.45 27.17
CA VAL A 130 2.32 -1.21 27.75
C VAL A 130 2.00 -1.39 29.24
N ALA A 131 1.50 -2.57 29.63
CA ALA A 131 1.24 -2.89 31.03
C ALA A 131 2.55 -2.96 31.85
N ALA A 132 3.59 -3.62 31.32
CA ALA A 132 4.89 -3.71 31.95
C ALA A 132 5.57 -2.34 32.13
N VAL A 133 5.46 -1.46 31.14
CA VAL A 133 5.97 -0.08 31.23
C VAL A 133 5.20 0.74 32.27
N LYS A 134 3.88 0.58 32.34
CA LYS A 134 3.04 1.29 33.31
C LYS A 134 3.32 0.85 34.76
N GLU A 135 3.57 -0.44 34.97
CA GLU A 135 3.89 -1.00 36.28
C GLU A 135 5.31 -0.63 36.73
N GLY A 136 6.27 -0.56 35.80
CA GLY A 136 7.62 -0.05 36.06
C GLY A 136 7.68 1.44 36.43
N MET A 137 6.67 2.22 36.05
CA MET A 137 6.57 3.66 36.34
C MET A 137 5.82 3.97 37.65
N HIS A 138 5.34 2.94 38.35
CA HIS A 138 4.68 3.04 39.66
C HIS A 138 5.52 2.49 40.83
N ARG A 139 6.81 2.18 40.60
CA ARG A 139 7.82 1.95 41.63
C ARG A 139 8.77 3.13 41.71
#